data_AF-M7NKV5-F1
#
_entry.id   AF-M7NKV5-F1
#
_cell.length_a   1.000
_cell.length_b   1.000
_cell.length_c   1.000
_cell.angle_alpha   90.00
_cell.angle_beta   90.00
_cell.angle_gamma   90.00
#
_symmetry.space_group_name_H-M   'P 1'
#
loop_
_entity.id
_entity.type
_entity.pdbx_description
1 polymer ?
#
loop_
_entity_poly.entity_id
_entity_poly.type
_entity_poly.pdbx_seq_one_letter_code
_entity_poly.pdbx_strand_id
1 'polypeptide(L)'
;MNDVAYFNVVAWDNLALSAEQAAQLNAGFSAQLDAGIKQQVEAVVVRDMIIPQVAQGVVYQQAFDGAKAQGATDEQAQQAATAYVASAEGQAAIQGLTGSLRTSQEPAQVYAIVQQQLASDPVQAQVNAAVQQQITQLKAGKLYPVFTEGRNGFVVASNDSPTGIKQLAAGEKITLTALSAGILTAEGLAGLNYVIPDRYALDAFELQRIQAATTAYNTIIAEIAAENTFALVDINGIQARLNTSGINEGGRQFTSAFITGNLFSLDGVHSTQAGYALLAKEFIMAINSYYGAKLPLPDVSLYPTLPLPAPVQ
;
A
#
# COMPACT_ATOMS: atom_id res chain seq x y z
N MET A 1 -6.83 -12.53 -12.80
CA MET A 1 -5.65 -11.68 -13.01
C MET A 1 -4.63 -12.52 -13.76
N ASN A 2 -4.07 -12.01 -14.87
CA ASN A 2 -3.06 -12.74 -15.63
C ASN A 2 -1.77 -12.81 -14.80
N ASP A 3 -1.45 -14.00 -14.28
CA ASP A 3 -0.29 -14.22 -13.44
C ASP A 3 1.01 -14.06 -14.24
N VAL A 4 1.91 -13.18 -13.82
CA VAL A 4 3.19 -12.97 -14.50
C VAL A 4 4.26 -13.73 -13.71
N ALA A 5 4.96 -14.66 -14.39
CA ALA A 5 5.94 -15.59 -13.79
C ALA A 5 6.99 -14.93 -12.90
N TYR A 6 7.43 -13.72 -13.28
CA TYR A 6 8.47 -12.97 -12.58
C TYR A 6 8.12 -12.61 -11.11
N PHE A 7 6.84 -12.64 -10.77
CA PHE A 7 6.29 -12.06 -9.54
C PHE A 7 5.62 -13.08 -8.61
N ASN A 8 5.60 -14.36 -8.99
CA ASN A 8 4.81 -15.40 -8.31
C ASN A 8 5.65 -16.49 -7.62
N VAL A 9 6.96 -16.28 -7.46
CA VAL A 9 7.80 -17.29 -6.79
C VAL A 9 7.51 -17.35 -5.29
N VAL A 10 7.09 -16.23 -4.70
CA VAL A 10 6.67 -16.16 -3.31
C VAL A 10 5.31 -15.49 -3.23
N ALA A 11 4.33 -16.21 -2.67
CA ALA A 11 3.02 -15.66 -2.42
C ALA A 11 3.12 -14.50 -1.43
N TRP A 12 2.33 -13.44 -1.64
CA TRP A 12 2.29 -12.26 -0.79
C TRP A 12 2.07 -12.58 0.69
N ASP A 13 1.37 -13.69 0.99
CA ASP A 13 0.97 -14.15 2.31
C ASP A 13 1.86 -15.25 2.90
N ASN A 14 3.06 -15.47 2.36
CA ASN A 14 3.89 -16.61 2.75
C ASN A 14 4.63 -16.43 4.09
N LEU A 15 4.22 -15.48 4.92
CA LEU A 15 4.70 -15.30 6.28
C LEU A 15 3.83 -16.11 7.25
N ALA A 16 4.24 -17.34 7.54
CA ALA A 16 3.56 -18.20 8.51
C ALA A 16 4.05 -17.90 9.94
N LEU A 17 3.13 -17.52 10.83
CA LEU A 17 3.44 -17.09 12.20
C LEU A 17 2.70 -17.93 13.23
N SER A 18 3.35 -18.23 14.35
CA SER A 18 2.67 -18.65 15.57
C SER A 18 1.90 -17.48 16.19
N ALA A 19 0.96 -17.78 17.08
CA ALA A 19 0.26 -16.74 17.85
C ALA A 19 1.23 -15.83 18.65
N GLU A 20 2.30 -16.41 19.19
CA GLU A 20 3.33 -15.66 19.93
C GLU A 20 4.11 -14.71 19.00
N GLN A 21 4.54 -15.20 17.83
CA GLN A 21 5.26 -14.39 16.85
C GLN A 21 4.38 -13.25 16.32
N ALA A 22 3.11 -13.53 16.03
CA ALA A 22 2.16 -12.51 15.60
C ALA A 22 1.96 -11.43 16.67
N ALA A 23 1.83 -11.81 17.94
CA ALA A 23 1.74 -10.87 19.06
C ALA A 23 3.01 -10.01 19.20
N GLN A 24 4.19 -10.63 19.08
CA GLN A 24 5.47 -9.92 19.14
C GLN A 24 5.63 -8.90 18.01
N LEU A 25 5.28 -9.27 16.77
CA LEU A 25 5.27 -8.36 15.62
C LEU A 25 4.29 -7.20 15.82
N ASN A 26 3.05 -7.49 16.23
CA ASN A 26 2.05 -6.44 16.48
C ASN A 26 2.52 -5.45 17.55
N ALA A 27 3.15 -5.94 18.63
CA ALA A 27 3.72 -5.09 19.68
C ALA A 27 4.91 -4.27 19.16
N GLY A 28 5.77 -4.87 18.34
CA GLY A 28 6.92 -4.23 17.72
C GLY A 28 6.52 -3.05 16.83
N PHE A 29 5.58 -3.26 15.91
CA PHE A 29 5.08 -2.19 15.02
C PHE A 29 4.27 -1.14 15.79
N SER A 30 3.47 -1.52 16.79
CA SER A 30 2.77 -0.55 17.66
C SER A 30 3.76 0.40 18.35
N ALA A 31 4.84 -0.14 18.93
CA ALA A 31 5.88 0.67 19.56
C ALA A 31 6.58 1.63 18.59
N GLN A 32 6.66 1.30 17.30
CA GLN A 32 7.28 2.13 16.27
C GLN A 32 6.33 3.19 15.70
N LEU A 33 5.04 2.88 15.53
CA LEU A 33 4.11 3.69 14.75
C LEU A 33 3.22 4.59 15.61
N ASP A 34 2.79 4.12 16.79
CA ASP A 34 1.71 4.77 17.54
C ASP A 34 2.07 6.20 17.98
N ALA A 35 3.33 6.44 18.34
CA ALA A 35 3.80 7.78 18.70
C ALA A 35 3.75 8.76 17.52
N GLY A 36 4.15 8.31 16.33
CA GLY A 36 4.10 9.13 15.11
C GLY A 36 2.66 9.43 14.68
N ILE A 37 1.78 8.43 14.75
CA ILE A 37 0.35 8.60 14.47
C ILE A 37 -0.27 9.57 15.46
N LYS A 38 0.05 9.45 16.75
CA LYS A 38 -0.43 10.39 17.79
C LYS A 38 0.00 11.82 17.49
N GLN A 39 1.26 12.06 17.14
CA GLN A 39 1.75 13.40 16.77
C GLN A 39 1.01 13.97 15.55
N GLN A 40 0.75 13.15 14.52
CA GLN A 40 0.01 13.58 13.34
C GLN A 40 -1.45 13.95 13.68
N VAL A 41 -2.11 13.13 14.50
CA VAL A 41 -3.49 13.38 14.93
C VAL A 41 -3.57 14.62 15.84
N GLU A 42 -2.60 14.81 16.74
CA GLU A 42 -2.51 16.00 17.58
C GLU A 42 -2.30 17.28 16.75
N ALA A 43 -1.47 17.23 15.72
CA ALA A 43 -1.22 18.38 14.85
C ALA A 43 -2.44 18.78 14.00
N VAL A 44 -3.23 17.80 13.53
CA VAL A 44 -4.31 18.02 12.54
C VAL A 44 -5.69 18.04 13.19
N VAL A 45 -6.06 16.99 13.91
CA VAL A 45 -7.43 16.78 14.41
C VAL A 45 -7.68 17.52 15.71
N VAL A 46 -6.71 17.47 16.61
CA VAL A 46 -6.87 18.01 17.97
C VAL A 46 -6.89 19.53 17.94
N ARG A 47 -6.07 20.15 17.08
CA ARG A 47 -6.12 21.59 16.85
C ARG A 47 -7.49 22.05 16.35
N ASP A 48 -8.04 21.38 15.34
CA ASP A 48 -9.34 21.76 14.77
C ASP A 48 -10.54 21.50 15.70
N MET A 49 -10.42 20.52 16.61
CA MET A 49 -11.45 20.13 17.56
C MET A 49 -11.43 20.99 18.85
N ILE A 50 -10.23 21.37 19.33
CA ILE A 50 -10.06 22.18 20.53
C ILE A 50 -10.29 23.67 20.26
N ILE A 51 -9.92 24.17 19.07
CA ILE A 51 -10.03 25.60 18.76
C ILE A 51 -11.42 26.18 19.10
N PRO A 52 -12.55 25.54 18.74
CA PRO A 52 -13.87 26.02 19.13
C PRO A 52 -14.12 26.01 20.65
N GLN A 53 -13.64 24.97 21.35
CA GLN A 53 -13.79 24.83 22.81
C GLN A 53 -12.93 25.84 23.58
N VAL A 54 -11.69 26.06 23.15
CA VAL A 54 -10.80 27.10 23.68
C VAL A 54 -11.37 28.48 23.39
N ALA A 55 -11.84 28.73 22.17
CA ALA A 55 -12.45 30.00 21.82
C ALA A 55 -13.66 30.30 22.73
N GLN A 56 -14.49 29.28 22.99
CA GLN A 56 -15.60 29.38 23.95
C GLN A 56 -15.12 29.66 25.37
N GLY A 57 -14.10 28.96 25.86
CA GLY A 57 -13.55 29.18 27.21
C GLY A 57 -12.90 30.55 27.39
N VAL A 58 -12.20 31.07 26.38
CA VAL A 58 -11.61 32.42 26.39
C VAL A 58 -12.70 33.49 26.41
N VAL A 59 -13.71 33.34 25.55
CA VAL A 59 -14.85 34.27 25.50
C VAL A 59 -15.64 34.25 26.81
N TYR A 60 -15.81 33.07 27.41
CA TYR A 60 -16.39 32.91 28.75
C TYR A 60 -15.58 33.66 29.81
N GLN A 61 -14.26 33.45 29.86
CA GLN A 61 -13.41 34.08 30.86
C GLN A 61 -13.38 35.62 30.71
N GLN A 62 -13.33 36.12 29.48
CA GLN A 62 -13.39 37.56 29.20
C GLN A 62 -14.72 38.18 29.70
N ALA A 63 -15.84 37.48 29.50
CA ALA A 63 -17.14 37.93 30.00
C ALA A 63 -17.22 37.87 31.53
N PHE A 64 -16.64 36.83 32.14
CA PHE A 64 -16.56 36.69 33.60
C PHE A 64 -15.73 37.82 34.23
N ASP A 65 -14.51 38.06 33.72
CA ASP A 65 -13.62 39.10 34.21
C ASP A 65 -14.21 40.51 33.99
N GLY A 66 -14.90 40.72 32.87
CA GLY A 66 -15.63 41.95 32.58
C GLY A 66 -16.76 42.21 33.59
N ALA A 67 -17.52 41.18 33.97
CA ALA A 67 -18.56 41.29 34.99
C ALA A 67 -17.95 41.54 36.39
N LYS A 68 -16.84 40.87 36.74
CA LYS A 68 -16.10 41.11 37.98
C LYS A 68 -15.58 42.54 38.08
N ALA A 69 -15.04 43.09 36.98
CA ALA A 69 -14.57 44.48 36.92
C ALA A 69 -15.69 45.51 37.13
N GLN A 70 -16.94 45.13 36.85
CA GLN A 70 -18.14 45.93 37.10
C GLN A 70 -18.73 45.73 38.50
N GLY A 71 -18.05 44.99 39.38
CA GLY A 71 -18.45 44.79 40.77
C GLY A 71 -19.37 43.59 41.02
N ALA A 72 -19.55 42.69 40.05
CA ALA A 72 -20.35 41.48 40.23
C ALA A 72 -19.76 40.52 41.28
N THR A 73 -20.63 39.81 42.00
CA THR A 73 -20.22 38.64 42.78
C THR A 73 -19.82 37.49 41.84
N ASP A 74 -19.15 36.45 42.35
CA ASP A 74 -18.70 35.32 41.53
C ASP A 74 -19.89 34.59 40.87
N GLU A 75 -21.00 34.43 41.58
CA GLU A 75 -22.25 33.86 41.06
C GLU A 75 -22.87 34.72 39.95
N GLN A 76 -22.88 36.05 40.12
CA GLN A 76 -23.39 36.98 39.12
C GLN A 76 -22.51 37.01 37.87
N ALA A 77 -21.18 36.97 38.05
CA ALA A 77 -20.21 36.89 36.96
C ALA A 77 -20.33 35.57 36.19
N GLN A 78 -20.57 34.45 36.89
CA GLN A 78 -20.78 33.14 36.27
C GLN A 78 -22.05 33.10 35.42
N GLN A 79 -23.17 33.64 35.94
CA GLN A 79 -24.42 33.74 35.18
C GLN A 79 -24.29 34.65 33.96
N ALA A 80 -23.65 35.81 34.12
CA ALA A 80 -23.42 36.75 33.02
C ALA A 80 -22.53 36.15 31.91
N ALA A 81 -21.44 35.46 32.27
CA ALA A 81 -20.56 34.80 31.31
C ALA A 81 -21.26 33.67 30.56
N THR A 82 -22.05 32.85 31.26
CA THR A 82 -22.84 31.77 30.64
C THR A 82 -23.88 32.33 29.67
N ALA A 83 -24.60 33.39 30.06
CA ALA A 83 -25.57 34.05 29.21
C ALA A 83 -24.93 34.70 27.97
N TYR A 84 -23.76 35.32 28.14
CA TYR A 84 -23.02 35.95 27.03
C TYR A 84 -22.55 34.91 26.01
N VAL A 85 -21.95 33.80 26.45
CA VAL A 85 -21.50 32.72 25.55
C VAL A 85 -22.66 32.12 24.74
N ALA A 86 -23.87 32.11 25.28
CA ALA A 86 -25.08 31.66 24.58
C ALA A 86 -25.70 32.73 23.65
N SER A 87 -25.29 34.00 23.73
CA SER A 87 -25.84 35.09 22.92
C SER A 87 -25.31 35.08 21.48
N ALA A 88 -25.99 35.78 20.57
CA ALA A 88 -25.54 35.91 19.17
C ALA A 88 -24.17 36.60 19.09
N GLU A 89 -23.94 37.60 19.95
CA GLU A 89 -22.68 38.34 20.07
C GLU A 89 -21.56 37.44 20.62
N GLY A 90 -21.85 36.63 21.65
CA GLY A 90 -20.90 35.64 22.16
C GLY A 90 -20.55 34.57 21.12
N GLN A 91 -21.53 34.04 20.39
CA GLN A 91 -21.30 33.07 19.32
C GLN A 91 -20.48 33.69 18.16
N ALA A 92 -20.72 34.95 17.79
CA ALA A 92 -19.92 35.66 16.80
C ALA A 92 -18.47 35.88 17.28
N ALA A 93 -18.26 36.22 18.56
CA ALA A 93 -16.94 36.34 19.16
C ALA A 93 -16.18 35.00 19.17
N ILE A 94 -16.87 33.89 19.49
CA ILE A 94 -16.32 32.53 19.45
C ILE A 94 -15.92 32.15 18.02
N GLN A 95 -16.76 32.42 17.03
CA GLN A 95 -16.46 32.12 15.62
C GLN A 95 -15.29 32.98 15.09
N GLY A 96 -15.24 34.27 15.44
CA GLY A 96 -14.13 35.15 15.08
C GLY A 96 -12.80 34.67 15.67
N LEU A 97 -12.79 34.34 16.96
CA LEU A 97 -11.61 33.80 17.65
C LEU A 97 -11.21 32.42 17.08
N THR A 98 -12.18 31.55 16.79
CA THR A 98 -11.96 30.26 16.11
C THR A 98 -11.24 30.46 14.76
N GLY A 99 -11.69 31.43 13.96
CA GLY A 99 -11.07 31.76 12.67
C GLY A 99 -9.62 32.26 12.81
N SER A 100 -9.37 33.18 13.74
CA SER A 100 -8.02 33.68 14.01
C SER A 100 -7.08 32.57 14.50
N LEU A 101 -7.55 31.68 15.38
CA LEU A 101 -6.76 30.56 15.90
C LEU A 101 -6.34 29.55 14.83
N ARG A 102 -7.19 29.30 13.83
CA ARG A 102 -6.86 28.42 12.69
C ARG A 102 -5.74 28.98 11.80
N THR A 103 -5.62 30.31 11.71
CA THR A 103 -4.60 30.98 10.88
C THR A 103 -3.23 31.14 11.53
N SER A 104 -2.99 30.56 12.72
CA SER A 104 -1.71 30.57 13.45
C SER A 104 -1.14 31.97 13.80
N GLN A 105 -1.97 33.02 13.75
CA GLN A 105 -1.65 34.32 14.33
C GLN A 105 -2.11 34.34 15.79
N GLU A 106 -1.32 33.72 16.67
CA GLU A 106 -1.68 33.61 18.10
C GLU A 106 -0.99 34.70 18.95
N PRO A 107 -1.76 35.55 19.67
CA PRO A 107 -1.23 36.31 20.80
C PRO A 107 -0.77 35.34 21.90
N ALA A 108 0.35 35.64 22.58
CA ALA A 108 1.00 34.72 23.54
C ALA A 108 0.08 34.18 24.65
N GLN A 109 -0.93 34.94 25.05
CA GLN A 109 -1.92 34.52 26.07
C GLN A 109 -2.86 33.42 25.56
N VAL A 110 -3.19 33.41 24.27
CA VAL A 110 -4.10 32.39 23.70
C VAL A 110 -3.36 31.08 23.46
N TYR A 111 -2.09 31.15 23.06
CA TYR A 111 -1.22 29.97 22.96
C TYR A 111 -1.13 29.21 24.29
N ALA A 112 -0.96 29.91 25.42
CA ALA A 112 -0.91 29.27 26.73
C ALA A 112 -2.21 28.54 27.11
N ILE A 113 -3.38 29.12 26.76
CA ILE A 113 -4.70 28.52 27.02
C ILE A 113 -4.93 27.31 26.12
N VAL A 114 -4.53 27.37 24.85
CA VAL A 114 -4.56 26.23 23.93
C VAL A 114 -3.71 25.08 24.48
N GLN A 115 -2.50 25.35 24.95
CA GLN A 115 -1.62 24.34 25.57
C GLN A 115 -2.20 23.75 26.87
N GLN A 116 -2.84 24.57 27.70
CA GLN A 116 -3.48 24.09 28.93
C GLN A 116 -4.71 23.20 28.65
N GLN A 117 -5.54 23.58 27.67
CA GLN A 117 -6.73 22.79 27.29
C GLN A 117 -6.33 21.50 26.56
N LEU A 118 -5.29 21.53 25.73
CA LEU A 118 -4.65 20.34 25.13
C LEU A 118 -4.28 19.29 26.18
N ALA A 119 -3.83 19.73 27.37
CA ALA A 119 -3.43 18.87 28.46
C ALA A 119 -4.60 18.41 29.37
N SER A 120 -5.84 18.83 29.11
CA SER A 120 -6.98 18.46 29.94
C SER A 120 -7.49 17.04 29.66
N ASP A 121 -7.93 16.32 30.71
CA ASP A 121 -8.48 14.96 30.61
C ASP A 121 -9.56 14.77 29.52
N PRO A 122 -10.61 15.63 29.39
CA PRO A 122 -11.65 15.44 28.38
C PRO A 122 -11.09 15.61 26.95
N VAL A 123 -10.15 16.51 26.76
CA VAL A 123 -9.48 16.71 25.47
C VAL A 123 -8.56 15.54 25.16
N GLN A 124 -7.78 15.07 26.13
CA GLN A 124 -6.90 13.90 25.95
C GLN A 124 -7.72 12.64 25.64
N ALA A 125 -8.93 12.49 26.19
CA ALA A 125 -9.85 11.41 25.84
C ALA A 125 -10.29 11.50 24.36
N GLN A 126 -10.60 12.71 23.87
CA GLN A 126 -10.95 12.92 22.46
C GLN A 126 -9.74 12.71 21.52
N VAL A 127 -8.54 13.15 21.92
CA VAL A 127 -7.28 12.86 21.21
C VAL A 127 -7.10 11.35 21.06
N ASN A 128 -7.21 10.62 22.17
CA ASN A 128 -7.04 9.17 22.18
C ASN A 128 -8.09 8.49 21.28
N ALA A 129 -9.35 8.94 21.31
CA ALA A 129 -10.39 8.42 20.42
C ALA A 129 -10.07 8.67 18.94
N ALA A 130 -9.60 9.87 18.58
CA ALA A 130 -9.20 10.21 17.22
C ALA A 130 -7.98 9.37 16.76
N VAL A 131 -7.00 9.15 17.64
CA VAL A 131 -5.85 8.28 17.36
C VAL A 131 -6.31 6.85 17.09
N GLN A 132 -7.21 6.30 17.91
CA GLN A 132 -7.74 4.95 17.70
C GLN A 132 -8.55 4.84 16.40
N GLN A 133 -9.30 5.88 16.03
CA GLN A 133 -10.00 5.94 14.76
C GLN A 133 -9.01 5.95 13.58
N GLN A 134 -7.95 6.75 13.64
CA GLN A 134 -6.91 6.79 12.61
C GLN A 134 -6.20 5.44 12.48
N ILE A 135 -5.80 4.82 13.59
CA ILE A 135 -5.18 3.48 13.61
C ILE A 135 -6.12 2.46 12.95
N THR A 136 -7.42 2.51 13.27
CA THR A 136 -8.42 1.60 12.68
C THR A 136 -8.50 1.75 11.16
N GLN A 137 -8.49 2.99 10.66
CA GLN A 137 -8.48 3.27 9.22
C GLN A 137 -7.19 2.77 8.55
N LEU A 138 -6.03 3.00 9.17
CA LEU A 138 -4.74 2.53 8.65
C LEU A 138 -4.68 0.99 8.60
N LYS A 139 -5.19 0.30 9.62
CA LYS A 139 -5.29 -1.17 9.63
C LYS A 139 -6.20 -1.69 8.53
N ALA A 140 -7.35 -1.07 8.32
CA ALA A 140 -8.28 -1.43 7.24
C ALA A 140 -7.62 -1.25 5.85
N GLY A 141 -6.84 -0.19 5.68
CA GLY A 141 -6.08 0.08 4.45
C GLY A 141 -4.77 -0.70 4.31
N LYS A 142 -4.42 -1.59 5.25
CA LYS A 142 -3.13 -2.29 5.31
C LYS A 142 -1.90 -1.37 5.42
N LEU A 143 -2.09 -0.11 5.80
CA LEU A 143 -1.04 0.89 6.05
C LEU A 143 -0.53 0.83 7.50
N TYR A 144 -1.19 0.03 8.34
CA TYR A 144 -0.70 -0.39 9.64
C TYR A 144 -0.70 -1.92 9.65
N PRO A 145 0.48 -2.58 9.76
CA PRO A 145 0.55 -4.04 9.74
C PRO A 145 -0.24 -4.69 10.87
N VAL A 146 -1.01 -5.73 10.54
CA VAL A 146 -1.73 -6.55 11.52
C VAL A 146 -1.40 -8.00 11.25
N PHE A 147 -0.92 -8.70 12.27
CA PHE A 147 -0.55 -10.10 12.19
C PHE A 147 -1.49 -10.98 13.01
N THR A 148 -1.81 -12.15 12.49
CA THR A 148 -2.56 -13.21 13.18
C THR A 148 -1.79 -14.52 13.14
N GLU A 149 -2.19 -15.51 13.92
CA GLU A 149 -1.69 -16.87 13.74
C GLU A 149 -1.96 -17.37 12.31
N GLY A 150 -1.00 -18.08 11.72
CA GLY A 150 -1.07 -18.58 10.34
C GLY A 150 -0.41 -17.67 9.32
N ARG A 151 -0.94 -17.66 8.10
CA ARG A 151 -0.38 -16.97 6.92
C ARG A 151 -0.71 -15.48 6.95
N ASN A 152 0.29 -14.63 6.75
CA ASN A 152 0.18 -13.17 6.78
C ASN A 152 0.89 -12.54 5.58
N GLY A 153 0.39 -11.38 5.17
CA GLY A 153 1.07 -10.53 4.19
C GLY A 153 2.42 -10.04 4.72
N PHE A 154 3.44 -10.02 3.86
CA PHE A 154 4.71 -9.36 4.16
C PHE A 154 4.53 -7.85 4.35
N VAL A 155 5.42 -7.22 5.12
CA VAL A 155 5.47 -5.76 5.25
C VAL A 155 6.50 -5.20 4.29
N VAL A 156 6.11 -4.19 3.53
CA VAL A 156 6.93 -3.50 2.54
C VAL A 156 7.02 -2.02 2.88
N ALA A 157 8.14 -1.38 2.55
CA ALA A 157 8.23 0.07 2.55
C ALA A 157 7.29 0.62 1.47
N SER A 158 6.63 1.74 1.75
CA SER A 158 5.71 2.37 0.80
C SER A 158 5.71 3.87 1.00
N ASN A 159 6.12 4.61 -0.03
CA ASN A 159 6.14 6.08 -0.01
C ASN A 159 4.73 6.68 -0.02
N ASP A 160 3.74 5.91 -0.47
CA ASP A 160 2.33 6.32 -0.50
C ASP A 160 1.60 6.04 0.83
N SER A 161 2.30 5.42 1.80
CA SER A 161 1.76 5.16 3.13
C SER A 161 2.13 6.28 4.11
N PRO A 162 1.17 6.80 4.91
CA PRO A 162 1.46 7.79 5.95
C PRO A 162 2.32 7.23 7.10
N THR A 163 2.43 5.91 7.22
CA THR A 163 3.34 5.23 8.16
C THR A 163 4.68 4.86 7.52
N GLY A 164 4.87 5.13 6.23
CA GLY A 164 6.04 4.73 5.44
C GLY A 164 6.10 3.24 5.09
N ILE A 165 5.11 2.45 5.53
CA ILE A 165 5.06 1.01 5.32
C ILE A 165 3.65 0.54 4.98
N LYS A 166 3.56 -0.63 4.35
CA LYS A 166 2.30 -1.28 4.00
C LYS A 166 2.44 -2.78 4.18
N GLN A 167 1.38 -3.44 4.63
CA GLN A 167 1.27 -4.89 4.59
C GLN A 167 0.68 -5.30 3.23
N LEU A 168 1.33 -6.24 2.56
CA LEU A 168 0.86 -6.70 1.25
C LEU A 168 -0.54 -7.33 1.36
N ALA A 169 -1.33 -7.07 0.33
CA ALA A 169 -2.68 -7.57 0.15
C ALA A 169 -2.76 -8.66 -0.94
N ALA A 170 -3.92 -9.31 -1.02
CA ALA A 170 -4.16 -10.33 -2.03
C ALA A 170 -3.95 -9.80 -3.46
N GLY A 171 -3.14 -10.52 -4.22
CA GLY A 171 -2.83 -10.19 -5.61
C GLY A 171 -1.58 -9.33 -5.80
N GLU A 172 -1.12 -8.66 -4.74
CA GLU A 172 0.18 -7.98 -4.73
C GLU A 172 1.31 -9.02 -4.79
N LYS A 173 2.51 -8.56 -5.15
CA LYS A 173 3.56 -9.49 -5.53
C LYS A 173 4.90 -9.16 -4.90
N ILE A 174 5.72 -10.19 -4.70
CA ILE A 174 7.13 -10.06 -4.38
C ILE A 174 7.95 -10.43 -5.61
N THR A 175 8.97 -9.64 -5.93
CA THR A 175 9.82 -9.88 -7.10
C THR A 175 10.77 -11.05 -6.86
N LEU A 176 11.12 -11.77 -7.93
CA LEU A 176 12.18 -12.79 -7.89
C LEU A 176 13.51 -12.23 -7.34
N THR A 177 13.79 -10.95 -7.59
CA THR A 177 15.02 -10.30 -7.12
C THR A 177 15.10 -10.21 -5.60
N ALA A 178 13.97 -10.25 -4.88
CA ALA A 178 13.95 -10.34 -3.43
C ALA A 178 14.65 -11.62 -2.93
N LEU A 179 14.45 -12.75 -3.63
CA LEU A 179 15.11 -14.02 -3.30
C LEU A 179 16.62 -13.93 -3.50
N SER A 180 17.07 -13.40 -4.65
CA SER A 180 18.50 -13.25 -4.94
C SER A 180 19.21 -12.28 -3.98
N ALA A 181 18.48 -11.35 -3.38
CA ALA A 181 19.00 -10.40 -2.39
C ALA A 181 19.04 -10.97 -0.96
N GLY A 182 18.61 -12.22 -0.75
CA GLY A 182 18.58 -12.85 0.57
C GLY A 182 17.50 -12.29 1.50
N ILE A 183 16.54 -11.52 0.98
CA ILE A 183 15.51 -10.81 1.76
C ILE A 183 14.49 -11.77 2.37
N LEU A 184 14.20 -12.85 1.64
CA LEU A 184 13.16 -13.82 1.99
C LEU A 184 13.73 -15.09 2.67
N THR A 185 14.98 -15.06 3.12
CA THR A 185 15.56 -16.18 3.88
C THR A 185 15.02 -16.20 5.31
N ALA A 186 15.16 -17.33 5.99
CA ALA A 186 14.84 -17.42 7.43
C ALA A 186 15.61 -16.36 8.24
N GLU A 187 16.83 -16.04 7.85
CA GLU A 187 17.66 -14.98 8.45
C GLU A 187 17.13 -13.58 8.12
N GLY A 188 16.71 -13.33 6.88
CA GLY A 188 16.08 -12.07 6.46
C GLY A 188 14.74 -11.81 7.15
N LEU A 189 13.96 -12.87 7.38
CA LEU A 189 12.67 -12.82 8.08
C LEU A 189 12.79 -12.99 9.61
N ALA A 190 13.97 -13.34 10.14
CA ALA A 190 14.18 -13.54 11.58
C ALA A 190 14.06 -12.23 12.39
N GLY A 191 14.12 -11.08 11.73
CA GLY A 191 13.76 -9.80 12.33
C GLY A 191 12.24 -9.69 12.46
N LEU A 192 11.72 -9.85 13.67
CA LEU A 192 10.29 -9.68 14.03
C LEU A 192 9.74 -8.25 13.83
N ASN A 193 10.36 -7.42 12.96
CA ASN A 193 9.92 -6.11 12.48
C ASN A 193 10.54 -5.82 11.08
N TYR A 194 10.76 -6.86 10.28
CA TYR A 194 11.43 -6.71 8.99
C TYR A 194 10.51 -6.07 7.95
N VAL A 195 11.01 -5.03 7.28
CA VAL A 195 10.31 -4.29 6.22
C VAL A 195 11.06 -4.54 4.91
N ILE A 196 10.39 -5.16 3.95
CA ILE A 196 10.92 -5.38 2.61
C ILE A 196 11.03 -4.02 1.90
N PRO A 197 12.18 -3.66 1.31
CA PRO A 197 12.30 -2.42 0.55
C PRO A 197 11.34 -2.41 -0.64
N ASP A 198 10.73 -1.24 -0.90
CA ASP A 198 9.72 -0.97 -1.93
C ASP A 198 10.05 -1.61 -3.30
N ARG A 199 11.31 -1.48 -3.75
CA ARG A 199 11.83 -2.03 -5.02
C ARG A 199 11.69 -3.56 -5.22
N TYR A 200 11.34 -4.31 -4.17
CA TYR A 200 11.19 -5.76 -4.18
C TYR A 200 9.75 -6.24 -4.09
N ALA A 201 8.80 -5.31 -4.03
CA ALA A 201 7.38 -5.60 -4.08
C ALA A 201 6.74 -4.88 -5.26
N LEU A 202 5.60 -5.40 -5.70
CA LEU A 202 4.68 -4.66 -6.54
C LEU A 202 3.34 -4.54 -5.84
N ASP A 203 2.90 -3.32 -5.66
CA ASP A 203 1.59 -3.03 -5.10
C ASP A 203 0.47 -3.08 -6.16
N ALA A 204 -0.78 -3.01 -5.70
CA ALA A 204 -1.93 -3.06 -6.59
C ALA A 204 -1.96 -1.94 -7.65
N PHE A 205 -1.44 -0.74 -7.32
CA PHE A 205 -1.43 0.39 -8.23
C PHE A 205 -0.36 0.22 -9.32
N GLU A 206 0.83 -0.24 -8.95
CA GLU A 206 1.90 -0.58 -9.89
C GLU A 206 1.49 -1.72 -10.82
N LEU A 207 0.86 -2.77 -10.29
CA LEU A 207 0.32 -3.86 -11.09
C LEU A 207 -0.74 -3.37 -12.09
N GLN A 208 -1.63 -2.48 -11.67
CA GLN A 208 -2.62 -1.88 -12.55
C GLN A 208 -1.95 -1.06 -13.66
N ARG A 209 -0.92 -0.27 -13.34
CA ARG A 209 -0.16 0.52 -14.32
C ARG A 209 0.56 -0.37 -15.34
N ILE A 210 1.19 -1.45 -14.88
CA ILE A 210 1.83 -2.44 -15.74
C ILE A 210 0.79 -3.04 -16.69
N GLN A 211 -0.35 -3.49 -16.17
CA GLN A 211 -1.40 -4.09 -16.99
C GLN A 211 -1.98 -3.11 -18.02
N ALA A 212 -2.22 -1.85 -17.62
CA ALA A 212 -2.69 -0.81 -18.52
C ALA A 212 -1.68 -0.53 -19.64
N ALA A 213 -0.40 -0.39 -19.30
CA ALA A 213 0.67 -0.20 -20.28
C ALA A 213 0.80 -1.39 -21.24
N THR A 214 0.80 -2.63 -20.71
CA THR A 214 0.82 -3.85 -21.53
C THR A 214 -0.37 -3.90 -22.48
N THR A 215 -1.57 -3.55 -22.03
CA THR A 215 -2.76 -3.53 -22.88
C THR A 215 -2.62 -2.49 -23.98
N ALA A 216 -2.20 -1.27 -23.65
CA ALA A 216 -2.00 -0.19 -24.61
C ALA A 216 -0.97 -0.57 -25.69
N TYR A 217 0.17 -1.16 -25.32
CA TYR A 217 1.16 -1.62 -26.29
C TYR A 217 0.62 -2.72 -27.21
N ASN A 218 -0.09 -3.71 -26.67
CA ASN A 218 -0.68 -4.77 -27.49
C ASN A 218 -1.73 -4.22 -28.48
N THR A 219 -2.55 -3.25 -28.06
CA THR A 219 -3.49 -2.56 -28.96
C THR A 219 -2.76 -1.87 -30.11
N ILE A 220 -1.74 -1.06 -29.82
CA ILE A 220 -0.97 -0.35 -30.84
C ILE A 220 -0.29 -1.34 -31.82
N ILE A 221 0.29 -2.43 -31.32
CA ILE A 221 0.91 -3.46 -32.16
C ILE A 221 -0.13 -4.09 -33.09
N ALA A 222 -1.32 -4.39 -32.59
CA ALA A 222 -2.39 -4.99 -33.38
C ALA A 222 -2.92 -4.03 -34.46
N GLU A 223 -3.09 -2.75 -34.13
CA GLU A 223 -3.50 -1.69 -35.07
C GLU A 223 -2.47 -1.55 -36.21
N ILE A 224 -1.18 -1.41 -35.87
CA ILE A 224 -0.11 -1.29 -36.86
C ILE A 224 -0.03 -2.54 -37.74
N ALA A 225 -0.19 -3.73 -37.15
CA ALA A 225 -0.18 -4.98 -37.91
C ALA A 225 -1.34 -5.04 -38.90
N ALA A 226 -2.54 -4.63 -38.50
CA ALA A 226 -3.70 -4.57 -39.38
C ALA A 226 -3.52 -3.55 -40.52
N GLU A 227 -3.04 -2.34 -40.20
CA GLU A 227 -2.82 -1.26 -41.18
C GLU A 227 -1.78 -1.62 -42.24
N ASN A 228 -0.70 -2.30 -41.83
CA ASN A 228 0.43 -2.62 -42.70
C ASN A 228 0.36 -4.05 -43.25
N THR A 229 -0.74 -4.76 -43.03
CA THR A 229 -0.92 -6.15 -43.43
C THR A 229 0.19 -7.08 -42.92
N PHE A 230 0.59 -6.92 -41.67
CA PHE A 230 1.56 -7.79 -41.01
C PHE A 230 0.88 -8.96 -40.29
N ALA A 231 1.49 -10.15 -40.40
CA ALA A 231 1.16 -11.27 -39.53
C ALA A 231 1.36 -10.89 -38.06
N LEU A 232 0.33 -11.10 -37.23
CA LEU A 232 0.34 -10.81 -35.81
C LEU A 232 0.37 -12.12 -35.00
N VAL A 233 1.21 -12.16 -33.95
CA VAL A 233 1.20 -13.22 -32.95
C VAL A 233 0.66 -12.65 -31.64
N ASP A 234 -0.40 -13.27 -31.11
CA ASP A 234 -0.96 -12.90 -29.81
C ASP A 234 -0.13 -13.49 -28.66
N ILE A 235 0.96 -12.80 -28.33
CA ILE A 235 1.84 -13.17 -27.21
C ILE A 235 1.09 -13.10 -25.87
N ASN A 236 0.13 -12.19 -25.71
CA ASN A 236 -0.64 -12.05 -24.47
C ASN A 236 -1.52 -13.29 -24.24
N GLY A 237 -2.22 -13.75 -25.29
CA GLY A 237 -2.99 -14.98 -25.28
C GLY A 237 -2.13 -16.23 -25.06
N ILE A 238 -0.95 -16.30 -25.68
CA ILE A 238 0.03 -17.37 -25.44
C ILE A 238 0.45 -17.39 -23.97
N GLN A 239 0.79 -16.24 -23.39
CA GLN A 239 1.14 -16.13 -21.97
C GLN A 239 -0.02 -16.57 -21.06
N ALA A 240 -1.25 -16.18 -21.37
CA ALA A 240 -2.43 -16.61 -20.61
C ALA A 240 -2.63 -18.13 -20.63
N ARG A 241 -2.38 -18.79 -21.77
CA ARG A 241 -2.38 -20.26 -21.88
C ARG A 241 -1.26 -20.90 -21.06
N LEU A 242 -0.04 -20.35 -21.16
CA LEU A 242 1.11 -20.82 -20.38
C LEU A 242 0.88 -20.73 -18.86
N ASN A 243 0.09 -19.75 -18.42
CA ASN A 243 -0.28 -19.56 -17.01
C ASN A 243 -1.37 -20.52 -16.50
N THR A 244 -2.19 -21.07 -17.40
CA THR A 244 -3.41 -21.81 -17.04
C THR A 244 -3.31 -23.28 -17.43
N SER A 245 -3.39 -23.59 -18.72
CA SER A 245 -3.36 -24.96 -19.25
C SER A 245 -1.96 -25.47 -19.57
N GLY A 246 -1.01 -24.56 -19.75
CA GLY A 246 0.27 -24.85 -20.39
C GLY A 246 0.14 -25.11 -21.90
N ILE A 247 1.27 -25.38 -22.55
CA ILE A 247 1.39 -25.73 -23.97
C ILE A 247 2.25 -26.99 -24.09
N ASN A 248 1.73 -28.03 -24.74
CA ASN A 248 2.47 -29.27 -24.99
C ASN A 248 3.15 -29.20 -26.35
N GLU A 249 4.48 -29.34 -26.37
CA GLU A 249 5.28 -29.23 -27.59
C GLU A 249 6.59 -30.02 -27.45
N GLY A 250 7.05 -30.68 -28.52
CA GLY A 250 8.32 -31.42 -28.52
C GLY A 250 8.45 -32.47 -27.40
N GLY A 251 7.34 -33.07 -26.96
CA GLY A 251 7.29 -34.06 -25.88
C GLY A 251 7.38 -33.47 -24.46
N ARG A 252 7.25 -32.16 -24.29
CA ARG A 252 7.30 -31.46 -22.98
C ARG A 252 6.08 -30.57 -22.79
N GLN A 253 5.71 -30.31 -21.55
CA GLN A 253 4.75 -29.26 -21.19
C GLN A 253 5.50 -27.98 -20.82
N PHE A 254 5.11 -26.88 -21.45
CA PHE A 254 5.56 -25.53 -21.15
C PHE A 254 4.50 -24.83 -20.31
N THR A 255 4.92 -24.26 -19.18
CA THR A 255 4.12 -23.39 -18.32
C THR A 255 4.94 -22.18 -17.91
N SER A 256 4.30 -21.19 -17.31
CA SER A 256 4.98 -20.03 -16.75
C SER A 256 5.62 -20.29 -15.38
N ALA A 257 5.59 -21.52 -14.87
CA ALA A 257 6.19 -21.86 -13.59
C ALA A 257 7.71 -21.63 -13.61
N PHE A 258 8.22 -20.91 -12.61
CA PHE A 258 9.65 -20.66 -12.48
C PHE A 258 10.41 -21.97 -12.24
N ILE A 259 11.54 -22.16 -12.93
CA ILE A 259 12.42 -23.35 -12.88
C ILE A 259 11.80 -24.62 -13.52
N THR A 260 10.56 -24.96 -13.17
CA THR A 260 9.92 -26.25 -13.55
C THR A 260 9.04 -26.15 -14.80
N GLY A 261 8.69 -24.94 -15.24
CA GLY A 261 7.77 -24.72 -16.36
C GLY A 261 8.39 -24.86 -17.75
N ASN A 262 9.69 -25.15 -17.86
CA ASN A 262 10.46 -25.24 -19.13
C ASN A 262 10.55 -23.96 -19.97
N LEU A 263 9.67 -22.98 -19.76
CA LEU A 263 9.58 -21.76 -20.56
C LEU A 263 10.66 -20.74 -20.23
N PHE A 264 10.80 -20.35 -18.96
CA PHE A 264 11.69 -19.26 -18.52
C PHE A 264 13.06 -19.75 -18.06
N SER A 265 14.06 -18.91 -18.23
CA SER A 265 15.42 -19.07 -17.73
C SER A 265 15.51 -18.81 -16.22
N LEU A 266 16.70 -18.90 -15.63
CA LEU A 266 16.91 -18.65 -14.19
C LEU A 266 16.69 -17.19 -13.77
N ASP A 267 16.62 -16.26 -14.72
CA ASP A 267 16.25 -14.87 -14.43
C ASP A 267 14.73 -14.64 -14.34
N GLY A 268 13.92 -15.63 -14.71
CA GLY A 268 12.45 -15.55 -14.68
C GLY A 268 11.85 -14.54 -15.68
N VAL A 269 12.63 -14.02 -16.62
CA VAL A 269 12.21 -13.04 -17.64
C VAL A 269 12.43 -13.59 -19.03
N HIS A 270 13.65 -14.01 -19.34
CA HIS A 270 13.99 -14.51 -20.66
C HIS A 270 13.57 -15.97 -20.80
N SER A 271 13.20 -16.35 -22.01
CA SER A 271 12.87 -17.75 -22.29
C SER A 271 14.12 -18.63 -22.31
N THR A 272 13.94 -19.93 -22.04
CA THR A 272 14.94 -20.96 -22.36
C THR A 272 15.10 -21.08 -23.88
N GLN A 273 16.12 -21.81 -24.34
CA GLN A 273 16.27 -22.08 -25.79
C GLN A 273 15.03 -22.79 -26.35
N ALA A 274 14.48 -23.76 -25.62
CA ALA A 274 13.24 -24.42 -25.98
C ALA A 274 12.03 -23.47 -25.95
N GLY A 275 11.96 -22.54 -24.99
CA GLY A 275 10.92 -21.51 -24.94
C GLY A 275 10.99 -20.56 -26.14
N TYR A 276 12.19 -20.14 -26.55
CA TYR A 276 12.37 -19.36 -27.78
C TYR A 276 12.01 -20.15 -29.04
N ALA A 277 12.32 -21.45 -29.10
CA ALA A 277 11.92 -22.31 -30.21
C ALA A 277 10.38 -22.46 -30.30
N LEU A 278 9.70 -22.57 -29.15
CA LEU A 278 8.24 -22.55 -29.07
C LEU A 278 7.67 -21.24 -29.61
N LEU A 279 8.18 -20.08 -29.16
CA LEU A 279 7.71 -18.79 -29.67
C LEU A 279 8.02 -18.63 -31.17
N ALA A 280 9.21 -19.02 -31.62
CA ALA A 280 9.57 -18.98 -33.05
C ALA A 280 8.61 -19.83 -33.90
N LYS A 281 8.18 -20.99 -33.38
CA LYS A 281 7.15 -21.82 -34.03
C LYS A 281 5.84 -21.05 -34.21
N GLU A 282 5.36 -20.35 -33.17
CA GLU A 282 4.14 -19.53 -33.24
C GLU A 282 4.26 -18.39 -34.27
N PHE A 283 5.41 -17.71 -34.33
CA PHE A 283 5.67 -16.69 -35.36
C PHE A 283 5.66 -17.29 -36.78
N ILE A 284 6.32 -18.42 -37.00
CA ILE A 284 6.36 -19.06 -38.32
C ILE A 284 4.96 -19.56 -38.72
N MET A 285 4.17 -20.07 -37.77
CA MET A 285 2.77 -20.44 -38.01
C MET A 285 1.92 -19.24 -38.43
N ALA A 286 2.04 -18.10 -37.74
CA ALA A 286 1.35 -16.88 -38.10
C ALA A 286 1.76 -16.39 -39.51
N ILE A 287 3.05 -16.39 -39.82
CA ILE A 287 3.57 -16.01 -41.15
C ILE A 287 3.02 -16.93 -42.24
N ASN A 288 3.11 -18.25 -42.05
CA ASN A 288 2.61 -19.23 -43.02
C ASN A 288 1.10 -19.08 -43.23
N SER A 289 0.33 -18.89 -42.15
CA SER A 289 -1.12 -18.71 -42.22
C SER A 289 -1.52 -17.40 -42.90
N TYR A 290 -0.85 -16.30 -42.57
CA TYR A 290 -1.25 -14.97 -43.01
C TYR A 290 -0.81 -14.68 -44.45
N TYR A 291 0.42 -15.07 -44.82
CA TYR A 291 0.98 -14.80 -46.15
C TYR A 291 0.90 -15.99 -47.12
N GLY A 292 0.40 -17.15 -46.68
CA GLY A 292 0.43 -18.38 -47.48
C GLY A 292 1.85 -18.92 -47.72
N ALA A 293 2.80 -18.56 -46.86
CA ALA A 293 4.18 -19.03 -46.93
C ALA A 293 4.30 -20.52 -46.54
N LYS A 294 5.46 -21.12 -46.83
CA LYS A 294 5.77 -22.53 -46.52
C LYS A 294 7.12 -22.65 -45.80
N LEU A 295 7.33 -21.81 -44.79
CA LEU A 295 8.51 -21.87 -43.96
C LEU A 295 8.46 -23.12 -43.06
N PRO A 296 9.58 -23.85 -42.91
CA PRO A 296 9.64 -25.02 -42.03
C PRO A 296 9.47 -24.59 -40.56
N LEU A 297 8.78 -25.42 -39.78
CA LEU A 297 8.64 -25.21 -38.34
C LEU A 297 9.88 -25.75 -37.60
N PRO A 298 10.39 -25.04 -36.57
CA PRO A 298 11.46 -25.56 -35.74
C PRO A 298 10.94 -26.77 -34.94
N ASP A 299 11.78 -27.80 -34.83
CA ASP A 299 11.54 -28.90 -33.90
C ASP A 299 11.99 -28.48 -32.49
N VAL A 300 11.02 -28.12 -31.66
CA VAL A 300 11.24 -27.64 -30.29
C VAL A 300 11.95 -28.70 -29.42
N SER A 301 11.81 -30.00 -29.73
CA SER A 301 12.42 -31.07 -28.95
C SER A 301 13.95 -31.07 -29.00
N LEU A 302 14.53 -30.49 -30.06
CA LEU A 302 15.98 -30.37 -30.26
C LEU A 302 16.62 -29.31 -29.39
N TYR A 303 15.83 -28.46 -28.73
CA TYR A 303 16.33 -27.35 -27.93
C TYR A 303 16.29 -27.69 -26.43
N PRO A 304 17.36 -27.36 -25.69
CA PRO A 304 17.42 -27.62 -24.25
C PRO A 304 16.54 -26.65 -23.45
N THR A 305 16.05 -27.12 -22.32
CA THR A 305 15.48 -26.30 -21.24
C THR A 305 16.54 -26.07 -20.17
N LEU A 306 16.14 -25.60 -18.99
CA LEU A 306 17.05 -25.48 -17.86
C LEU A 306 17.67 -26.85 -17.52
N PRO A 307 19.01 -26.96 -17.44
CA PRO A 307 19.67 -28.16 -16.97
C PRO A 307 19.48 -28.24 -15.46
N LEU A 308 18.39 -28.87 -15.01
CA LEU A 308 18.24 -29.18 -13.60
C LEU A 308 19.15 -30.36 -13.26
N PRO A 309 19.93 -30.30 -12.16
CA PRO A 309 20.63 -31.47 -11.69
C PRO A 309 19.62 -32.60 -11.48
N ALA A 310 20.03 -33.84 -11.82
CA ALA A 310 19.20 -35.00 -11.55
C ALA A 310 18.79 -34.97 -10.06
N PRO A 311 17.52 -35.32 -9.73
CA PRO A 311 17.12 -35.40 -8.34
C PRO A 311 18.13 -36.28 -7.59
N VAL A 312 18.69 -35.75 -6.52
CA VAL A 312 19.57 -36.51 -5.63
C VAL A 312 18.71 -37.66 -5.10
N GLN A 313 19.04 -38.89 -5.50
CA GLN A 313 18.39 -40.11 -5.00
C GLN A 313 18.77 -40.38 -3.55
#